data_AF-A0A377V1Y4-F1
#
_entry.id   AF-A0A377V1Y4-F1
#
_cell.length_a   1.000
_cell.length_b   1.000
_cell.length_c   1.000
_cell.angle_alpha   90.00
_cell.angle_beta   90.00
_cell.angle_gamma   90.00
#
_symmetry.space_group_name_H-M   'P 1'
#
loop_
_entity.id
_entity.type
_entity.pdbx_description
1 polymer ?
#
loop_
_entity_poly.entity_id
_entity_poly.type
_entity_poly.pdbx_seq_one_letter_code
_entity_poly.pdbx_strand_id
1 'polypeptide(L)' 'MRDDESAAYKTVRGLSRGLLLLKLLNKFDGGATPGLLAEFSGLHRTTVRRLLETLQGGGFCPPQPLR' A
#
# COMPACT_ATOMS: atom_id res chain seq x y z
N MET A 1 24.01 5.76 32.38
CA MET A 1 22.84 4.90 32.09
C MET A 1 21.65 5.84 31.95
N ARG A 2 20.96 6.04 30.82
CA ARG A 2 20.90 5.43 29.48
C ARG A 2 20.55 6.56 28.50
N ASP A 3 21.12 6.52 27.31
CA ASP A 3 20.65 7.31 26.16
C ASP A 3 19.24 6.84 25.77
N ASP A 4 18.23 7.68 25.98
CA ASP A 4 16.87 7.49 25.44
C ASP A 4 16.72 8.15 24.04
N GLU A 5 17.81 8.21 23.26
CA GLU A 5 17.86 8.82 21.90
C GLU A 5 17.41 7.85 20.79
N SER A 6 16.52 6.89 21.04
CA SER A 6 16.13 5.92 19.99
C SER A 6 14.74 5.31 20.16
N ALA A 7 13.77 6.07 20.68
CA ALA A 7 12.36 5.80 20.39
C ALA A 7 11.92 6.48 19.07
N ALA A 8 12.80 6.55 18.06
CA ALA A 8 12.37 6.84 16.70
C ALA A 8 11.44 5.69 16.28
N TYR A 9 10.13 5.92 16.35
CA TYR A 9 9.13 4.94 15.97
C TYR A 9 9.49 4.40 14.59
N LYS A 10 9.89 3.12 14.54
CA LYS A 10 10.31 2.48 13.30
C LYS A 10 9.16 2.58 12.32
N THR A 11 9.44 3.09 11.13
CA THR A 11 8.45 3.17 10.06
C THR A 11 7.85 1.80 9.80
N VAL A 12 6.53 1.69 9.98
CA VAL A 12 5.81 0.43 9.78
C VAL A 12 5.78 0.15 8.28
N ARG A 13 6.65 -0.77 7.83
CA ARG A 13 6.82 -1.10 6.41
C ARG A 13 5.52 -1.50 5.72
N GLY A 14 4.57 -2.12 6.43
CA GLY A 14 3.24 -2.44 5.91
C GLY A 14 2.42 -1.19 5.60
N LEU A 15 2.40 -0.22 6.52
CA LEU A 15 1.69 1.05 6.36
C LEU A 15 2.32 1.89 5.25
N SER A 16 3.65 2.01 5.22
CA SER A 16 4.37 2.75 4.17
C SER A 16 4.06 2.20 2.77
N ARG A 17 4.00 0.87 2.62
CA ARG A 17 3.64 0.22 1.35
C ARG A 17 2.18 0.44 0.99
N GLY A 18 1.26 0.35 1.95
CA GLY A 18 -0.16 0.63 1.74
C GLY A 18 -0.42 2.08 1.32
N LEU A 19 0.23 3.04 1.97
CA LEU A 19 0.14 4.46 1.62
C LEU A 19 0.73 4.77 0.24
N LEU A 20 1.85 4.13 -0.12
CA LEU A 20 2.41 4.24 -1.48
C LEU A 20 1.40 3.74 -2.52
N LEU A 21 0.78 2.59 -2.26
CA LEU A 21 -0.22 1.99 -3.15
C LEU A 21 -1.44 2.90 -3.30
N LEU A 22 -1.91 3.50 -2.21
CA LEU A 22 -3.04 4.43 -2.21
C LEU A 22 -2.70 5.72 -2.99
N LYS A 23 -1.49 6.26 -2.82
CA LYS A 23 -1.01 7.40 -3.62
C LYS A 23 -0.98 7.07 -5.11
N LEU A 24 -0.52 5.88 -5.47
CA LEU A 24 -0.51 5.43 -6.87
C LEU A 24 -1.95 5.28 -7.40
N LEU A 25 -2.84 4.61 -6.66
CA LEU A 25 -4.26 4.49 -7.01
C LEU A 25 -4.92 5.85 -7.24
N ASN A 26 -4.62 6.83 -6.38
CA ASN A 26 -5.12 8.20 -6.51
C ASN A 26 -4.57 8.89 -7.79
N LYS A 27 -3.31 8.62 -8.16
CA LYS A 27 -2.74 9.10 -9.44
C LYS A 27 -3.36 8.45 -10.69
N PHE A 28 -3.87 7.24 -10.57
CA PHE A 28 -4.52 6.50 -11.66
C PHE A 28 -6.05 6.70 -11.68
N ASP A 29 -6.57 7.77 -11.05
CA ASP A 29 -8.00 8.12 -11.01
C ASP A 29 -8.89 6.98 -10.47
N GLY A 30 -8.37 6.20 -9.50
CA GLY A 30 -9.08 5.06 -8.93
C GLY A 30 -9.11 3.79 -9.79
N GLY A 31 -8.51 3.82 -10.99
CA GLY A 31 -8.44 2.69 -11.91
C GLY A 31 -7.00 2.21 -12.13
N ALA A 32 -6.50 1.31 -11.28
CA ALA A 32 -5.21 0.67 -11.51
C ALA A 32 -5.26 -0.83 -11.25
N THR A 33 -4.88 -1.61 -12.26
CA THR A 33 -4.75 -3.07 -12.18
C THR A 33 -3.61 -3.42 -11.20
N PRO A 34 -3.74 -4.49 -10.39
CA PRO A 34 -2.67 -4.93 -9.49
C PRO A 34 -1.32 -5.20 -10.19
N GLY A 35 -1.33 -5.50 -11.48
CA GLY A 35 -0.11 -5.61 -12.31
C GLY A 35 0.61 -4.27 -12.50
N LEU A 36 -0.14 -3.22 -12.87
CA LEU A 36 0.38 -1.86 -13.02
C LEU A 36 0.87 -1.30 -11.68
N LEU A 37 0.09 -1.50 -10.61
CA LEU A 37 0.50 -1.10 -9.27
C LEU A 37 1.77 -1.82 -8.82
N ALA A 38 1.96 -3.10 -9.14
CA ALA A 38 3.18 -3.83 -8.85
C ALA A 38 4.39 -3.26 -9.58
N GLU A 39 4.23 -2.91 -10.86
CA GLU A 39 5.28 -2.32 -11.68
C GLU A 39 5.69 -0.93 -11.16
N PHE A 40 4.71 -0.07 -10.88
CA PHE A 40 4.96 1.30 -10.40
C PHE A 40 5.42 1.37 -8.95
N SER A 41 4.96 0.47 -8.08
CA SER A 41 5.38 0.43 -6.68
C SER A 41 6.67 -0.35 -6.45
N GLY A 42 7.13 -1.12 -7.46
CA GLY A 42 8.24 -2.06 -7.30
C GLY A 42 7.93 -3.21 -6.33
N LEU A 43 6.66 -3.41 -5.97
CA LEU A 43 6.22 -4.47 -5.07
C LEU A 43 5.75 -5.68 -5.86
N HIS A 44 5.99 -6.87 -5.32
CA HIS A 44 5.51 -8.10 -5.95
C HIS A 44 3.97 -8.12 -6.04
N ARG A 45 3.42 -8.67 -7.13
CA ARG A 45 1.97 -8.74 -7.38
C ARG A 45 1.18 -9.34 -6.21
N THR A 46 1.72 -10.37 -5.55
CA THR A 46 1.10 -10.97 -4.36
C THR A 46 1.05 -10.01 -3.17
N THR A 47 2.08 -9.18 -2.99
CA THR A 47 2.13 -8.17 -1.92
C THR A 47 1.13 -7.06 -2.19
N VAL A 48 1.05 -6.60 -3.44
CA VAL A 48 0.08 -5.60 -3.89
C VAL A 48 -1.35 -6.10 -3.70
N ARG A 49 -1.64 -7.36 -4.07
CA ARG A 49 -2.97 -7.96 -3.89
C ARG A 49 -3.38 -8.02 -2.42
N ARG A 50 -2.50 -8.50 -1.53
CA ARG A 50 -2.79 -8.56 -0.08
C ARG A 50 -3.02 -7.16 0.52
N LEU A 51 -2.24 -6.17 0.10
CA LEU A 51 -2.42 -4.78 0.53
C LEU A 51 -3.75 -4.21 0.03
N LEU A 52 -4.11 -4.46 -1.24
CA LEU A 52 -5.39 -4.08 -1.81
C LEU A 52 -6.57 -4.71 -1.09
N GLU A 53 -6.51 -6.01 -0.80
CA GLU A 53 -7.54 -6.71 -0.02
C GLU A 53 -7.71 -6.09 1.37
N THR A 54 -6.60 -5.77 2.04
CA THR A 54 -6.62 -5.09 3.35
C THR A 54 -7.22 -3.69 3.25
N LEU A 55 -6.84 -2.92 2.22
CA LEU A 55 -7.34 -1.56 1.98
C LEU A 55 -8.82 -1.55 1.60
N GLN A 56 -9.29 -2.54 0.83
CA GLN A 56 -10.70 -2.74 0.50
C GLN A 56 -11.51 -3.09 1.75
N GLY A 57 -10.99 -3.99 2.60
CA GLY A 57 -11.62 -4.29 3.89
C GLY A 57 -11.70 -3.08 4.82
N GLY A 58 -10.76 -2.14 4.71
CA GLY A 58 -10.76 -0.87 5.45
C GLY A 58 -11.55 0.26 4.81
N GLY A 59 -12.15 0.06 3.63
CA GLY A 59 -12.93 1.09 2.92
C GLY A 59 -12.11 2.19 2.23
N PHE A 60 -10.79 2.00 2.08
CA PHE A 60 -9.90 2.98 1.44
C PHE A 60 -9.82 2.85 -0.09
N CYS A 61 -10.30 1.75 -0.65
CA CYS A 61 -10.33 1.49 -2.09
C CYS A 61 -11.66 0.80 -2.44
N PRO A 62 -12.35 1.20 -3.53
CA PRO A 62 -13.50 0.47 -4.02
C PRO A 62 -13.09 -0.95 -4.47
N PRO A 63 -13.99 -1.95 -4.36
CA PRO A 63 -13.75 -3.27 -4.91
C PRO A 63 -13.53 -3.12 -6.42
N GLN A 64 -12.36 -3.55 -6.90
CA GLN A 64 -12.08 -3.51 -8.34
C GLN A 64 -13.01 -4.51 -9.02
N PRO A 65 -13.78 -4.12 -10.05
CA PRO A 65 -14.57 -5.08 -10.80
C PRO A 65 -13.61 -6.09 -11.45
N LEU A 66 -13.93 -7.39 -11.31
CA LEU A 66 -13.33 -8.43 -12.13
C LEU A 66 -13.59 -8.06 -13.61
N ARG A 67 -12.59 -7.51 -14.29
CA ARG A 67 -12.54 -7.42 -15.75
C ARG A 67 -11.26 -8.04 -16.24
#